data_AF-A0A059B276-F1
#
_entry.id   AF-A0A059B276-F1
#
_cell.length_a   1.000
_cell.length_b   1.000
_cell.length_c   1.000
_cell.angle_alpha   90.00
_cell.angle_beta   90.00
_cell.angle_gamma   90.00
#
_symmetry.space_group_name_H-M   'P 1'
#
loop_
_entity.id
_entity.type
_entity.pdbx_description
1 polymer ?
#
loop_
_entity_poly.entity_id
_entity_poly.type
_entity_poly.pdbx_seq_one_letter_code
_entity_poly.pdbx_strand_id
1 'polypeptide(L)'
;MKALLGPHLSLSPASPAAAAATPRPSPAAAFPAARRDWWRGWSCPRRLAAAATASAGSATIGHSELPDSEVRNPSLSPSYRDARLRKPNQAVLEAQARVCTGPTQTRPLSEDQAFKVLDTILRSAKGELKNEEQVSKAQMGAFFAAMTIRANSFPEATQWSEGETRAMNTFWPMLVRVLPPDLIFIADPEGSILGVGSSIGPHYTGNDTSEMRLVGALREILAGGHLGYEEVQGVLKDVLPLKIKDNLSEGVSESLLSAFLIGQRMNRETDRELKAYCLAFDDELGPPPVADVRSLTHYGEPYDGNTRYFRNTLFVAAVRSCYGESCLLHGVEWMPPKGGITEEQMLKFMGANTSLSTLQAKALLEDEEAGFAYISQREARPSLYSLIGLREHIKKRPPLATSEKVQQYVRATGREAIVAGFYHEGYEEPLLMLMRRRGIQSGLVVKGEEGALSMTTRLRSASVSKGLPVNYCSGFRSLSTASALEVDGVSRESFSLEVNAKDYGFEPSDTPRTDRSISRNIELGLAALRGEKGPAYDRIVLNAGMVDHLLGCEGAEDISVALERAREAIDSGKALKKLLNYIKISHKV
;
A
#
# COMPACT_ATOMS: atom_id res chain seq x y z
N MET A 1 -17.03 15.87 12.42
CA MET A 1 -16.52 14.95 13.46
C MET A 1 -17.62 14.52 14.43
N LYS A 2 -18.13 15.36 15.36
CA LYS A 2 -19.17 14.96 16.34
C LYS A 2 -20.40 14.23 15.75
N ALA A 3 -20.87 14.62 14.56
CA ALA A 3 -22.01 13.97 13.89
C ALA A 3 -21.80 12.49 13.50
N LEU A 4 -20.55 12.02 13.31
CA LEU A 4 -20.26 10.62 12.96
C LEU A 4 -20.07 9.71 14.19
N LEU A 5 -19.76 10.29 15.35
CA LEU A 5 -19.39 9.57 16.58
C LEU A 5 -20.48 9.63 17.67
N GLY A 6 -21.61 10.28 17.39
CA GLY A 6 -22.74 10.36 18.32
C GLY A 6 -23.52 9.03 18.42
N PRO A 7 -23.93 8.61 19.63
CA PRO A 7 -25.12 7.82 19.83
C PRO A 7 -26.38 8.73 19.80
N HIS A 8 -27.51 8.16 19.39
CA HIS A 8 -28.84 8.80 19.27
C HIS A 8 -29.07 9.81 18.13
N LEU A 9 -29.89 9.38 17.17
CA LEU A 9 -31.07 10.15 16.78
C LEU A 9 -32.29 9.34 17.19
N SER A 10 -33.14 9.90 18.05
CA SER A 10 -34.36 9.26 18.53
C SER A 10 -35.46 9.31 17.46
N LEU A 11 -35.94 8.16 17.02
CA LEU A 11 -37.17 8.06 16.23
C LEU A 11 -38.39 8.27 17.13
N SER A 12 -39.14 9.33 16.90
CA SER A 12 -40.50 9.49 17.44
C SER A 12 -41.51 8.80 16.53
N PRO A 13 -42.56 8.13 17.07
CA PRO A 13 -43.41 7.26 16.29
C PRO A 13 -44.52 8.00 15.53
N ALA A 14 -44.79 7.56 14.30
CA ALA A 14 -46.02 7.87 13.58
C ALA A 14 -46.90 6.60 13.54
N SER A 15 -48.09 6.68 14.13
CA SER A 15 -49.08 5.59 14.15
C SER A 15 -49.94 5.56 12.88
N PRO A 16 -50.63 4.42 12.58
CA PRO A 16 -50.91 4.01 11.20
C PRO A 16 -52.34 4.27 10.72
N ALA A 17 -52.52 4.18 9.40
CA ALA A 17 -53.80 3.89 8.74
C ALA A 17 -53.56 2.85 7.62
N ALA A 18 -54.53 1.97 7.36
CA ALA A 18 -54.31 0.68 6.70
C ALA A 18 -55.11 0.47 5.39
N ALA A 19 -54.61 -0.45 4.55
CA ALA A 19 -55.31 -1.19 3.47
C ALA A 19 -55.95 -0.36 2.32
N ALA A 20 -56.26 -0.89 1.13
CA ALA A 20 -56.27 -2.27 0.63
C ALA A 20 -55.80 -2.34 -0.85
N ALA A 21 -55.93 -3.50 -1.50
CA ALA A 21 -55.18 -3.87 -2.72
C ALA A 21 -56.00 -4.02 -4.02
N THR A 22 -55.34 -3.80 -5.18
CA THR A 22 -55.53 -4.47 -6.51
C THR A 22 -56.86 -4.33 -7.29
N PRO A 23 -56.91 -4.65 -8.61
CA PRO A 23 -55.92 -4.53 -9.69
C PRO A 23 -56.47 -3.89 -11.02
N ARG A 24 -55.64 -3.89 -12.09
CA ARG A 24 -55.89 -3.41 -13.47
C ARG A 24 -57.03 -4.17 -14.23
N PRO A 25 -57.54 -3.65 -15.38
CA PRO A 25 -56.92 -3.97 -16.68
C PRO A 25 -56.88 -2.82 -17.73
N SER A 26 -56.04 -2.98 -18.76
CA SER A 26 -56.03 -2.20 -20.04
C SER A 26 -56.91 -2.91 -21.09
N PRO A 27 -57.27 -2.30 -22.25
CA PRO A 27 -56.38 -2.39 -23.45
C PRO A 27 -56.51 -1.26 -24.53
N ALA A 28 -55.69 -1.37 -25.58
CA ALA A 28 -55.83 -0.77 -26.94
C ALA A 28 -55.68 0.76 -27.11
N ALA A 29 -55.21 1.34 -28.24
CA ALA A 29 -54.43 0.84 -29.39
C ALA A 29 -53.89 2.03 -30.26
N ALA A 30 -53.11 1.71 -31.30
CA ALA A 30 -52.82 2.49 -32.52
C ALA A 30 -51.72 3.59 -32.55
N PHE A 31 -50.70 3.31 -33.38
CA PHE A 31 -49.81 4.22 -34.13
C PHE A 31 -50.57 4.82 -35.36
N PRO A 32 -50.08 5.83 -36.17
CA PRO A 32 -48.68 5.95 -36.64
C PRO A 32 -48.07 7.35 -36.99
N ALA A 33 -46.74 7.34 -37.24
CA ALA A 33 -45.91 8.16 -38.16
C ALA A 33 -45.98 9.73 -38.11
N ALA A 34 -44.89 10.51 -38.21
CA ALA A 34 -43.84 10.42 -39.25
C ALA A 34 -42.59 11.34 -39.00
N ARG A 35 -41.43 10.89 -39.51
CA ARG A 35 -40.32 11.62 -40.19
C ARG A 35 -39.65 12.90 -39.60
N ARG A 36 -38.31 12.82 -39.46
CA ARG A 36 -37.21 13.64 -40.09
C ARG A 36 -37.21 15.18 -39.91
N ASP A 37 -36.09 15.92 -39.95
CA ASP A 37 -34.63 15.68 -39.83
C ASP A 37 -33.92 17.07 -39.73
N TRP A 38 -32.70 17.11 -39.16
CA TRP A 38 -31.57 18.02 -39.50
C TRP A 38 -31.49 19.53 -39.09
N TRP A 39 -30.55 19.79 -38.16
CA TRP A 39 -29.31 20.59 -38.30
C TRP A 39 -29.26 22.09 -38.74
N ARG A 40 -28.70 22.91 -37.80
CA ARG A 40 -27.56 23.88 -37.95
C ARG A 40 -27.81 25.33 -38.45
N GLY A 41 -27.14 26.30 -37.79
CA GLY A 41 -26.84 27.67 -38.28
C GLY A 41 -27.25 28.82 -37.33
N TRP A 42 -26.40 29.27 -36.40
CA TRP A 42 -25.46 30.41 -36.53
C TRP A 42 -26.07 31.80 -36.81
N SER A 43 -25.92 32.74 -35.86
CA SER A 43 -25.54 34.14 -36.14
C SER A 43 -25.10 34.92 -34.88
N CYS A 44 -24.17 35.84 -35.10
CA CYS A 44 -23.62 36.88 -34.20
C CYS A 44 -23.64 38.19 -35.07
N PRO A 45 -23.10 39.40 -34.75
CA PRO A 45 -22.30 39.83 -33.57
C PRO A 45 -22.46 41.33 -33.12
N ARG A 46 -21.54 41.79 -32.24
CA ARG A 46 -21.02 43.19 -32.03
C ARG A 46 -21.94 44.26 -31.36
N ARG A 47 -21.42 45.38 -30.81
CA ARG A 47 -20.30 45.71 -29.87
C ARG A 47 -20.22 47.26 -29.67
N LEU A 48 -19.80 47.76 -28.48
CA LEU A 48 -19.32 49.15 -28.17
C LEU A 48 -20.41 50.26 -28.19
N ALA A 49 -20.35 51.42 -27.49
CA ALA A 49 -19.41 52.07 -26.55
C ALA A 49 -20.24 52.93 -25.52
N ALA A 50 -19.95 53.01 -24.21
CA ALA A 50 -19.01 53.88 -23.48
C ALA A 50 -19.31 55.40 -23.41
N ALA A 51 -19.56 55.93 -22.19
CA ALA A 51 -19.31 57.32 -21.75
C ALA A 51 -19.25 57.42 -20.21
N ALA A 52 -18.34 58.24 -19.67
CA ALA A 52 -18.15 58.54 -18.24
C ALA A 52 -18.82 59.90 -17.87
N THR A 53 -18.88 60.45 -16.65
CA THR A 53 -18.06 60.38 -15.42
C THR A 53 -18.99 60.25 -14.16
N ALA A 54 -18.61 60.39 -12.88
CA ALA A 54 -17.42 60.93 -12.21
C ALA A 54 -17.11 60.27 -10.84
N SER A 55 -16.53 61.01 -9.90
CA SER A 55 -15.80 60.58 -8.71
C SER A 55 -16.42 60.95 -7.36
N ALA A 56 -16.26 60.07 -6.36
CA ALA A 56 -15.91 60.44 -4.99
C ALA A 56 -15.02 59.33 -4.40
N GLY A 57 -13.87 59.69 -3.82
CA GLY A 57 -12.84 58.73 -3.38
C GLY A 57 -12.99 58.28 -1.92
N SER A 58 -12.52 57.07 -1.63
CA SER A 58 -12.17 56.61 -0.28
C SER A 58 -10.95 55.70 -0.34
N ALA A 59 -10.18 55.64 0.75
CA ALA A 59 -8.79 55.20 0.74
C ALA A 59 -8.57 53.69 0.55
N THR A 60 -7.51 53.35 -0.16
CA THR A 60 -6.98 51.98 -0.27
C THR A 60 -6.42 51.50 1.06
N ILE A 61 -7.10 50.55 1.70
CA ILE A 61 -6.48 49.66 2.69
C ILE A 61 -5.91 48.47 1.92
N GLY A 62 -4.60 48.27 2.02
CA GLY A 62 -3.94 47.14 1.37
C GLY A 62 -4.40 45.82 1.98
N HIS A 63 -5.05 44.98 1.18
CA HIS A 63 -5.19 43.57 1.52
C HIS A 63 -3.81 42.93 1.40
N SER A 64 -3.18 42.64 2.55
CA SER A 64 -2.03 41.75 2.57
C SER A 64 -2.49 40.38 2.12
N GLU A 65 -1.92 39.89 1.02
CA GLU A 65 -2.07 38.50 0.60
C GLU A 65 -1.52 37.59 1.71
N LEU A 66 -2.43 36.99 2.48
CA LEU A 66 -2.10 35.84 3.31
C LEU A 66 -1.78 34.70 2.33
N PRO A 67 -0.64 34.00 2.48
CA PRO A 67 -0.30 32.91 1.58
C PRO A 67 -1.38 31.84 1.64
N ASP A 68 -1.77 31.29 0.49
CA ASP A 68 -2.70 30.17 0.37
C ASP A 68 -2.17 28.98 1.17
N SER A 69 -2.65 28.86 2.41
CA SER A 69 -2.57 27.62 3.17
C SER A 69 -3.47 26.62 2.45
N GLU A 70 -2.86 25.71 1.67
CA GLU A 70 -3.58 24.62 1.01
C GLU A 70 -4.51 23.96 2.05
N VAL A 71 -5.82 24.17 1.89
CA VAL A 71 -6.82 23.61 2.80
C VAL A 71 -6.89 22.11 2.55
N ARG A 72 -5.96 21.39 3.20
CA ARG A 72 -5.86 19.93 3.12
C ARG A 72 -7.18 19.35 3.60
N ASN A 73 -7.92 18.74 2.69
CA ASN A 73 -9.15 18.06 3.03
C ASN A 73 -8.81 16.67 3.62
N PRO A 74 -8.93 16.47 4.96
CA PRO A 74 -8.51 15.23 5.61
C PRO A 74 -9.45 14.06 5.27
N SER A 75 -10.57 14.29 4.56
CA SER A 75 -11.41 13.19 4.08
C SER A 75 -10.84 12.45 2.87
N LEU A 76 -9.74 12.92 2.27
CA LEU A 76 -9.12 12.32 1.08
C LEU A 76 -7.68 11.87 1.36
N SER A 77 -7.35 10.61 1.07
CA SER A 77 -6.01 10.03 1.29
C SER A 77 -4.83 10.88 0.77
N PRO A 78 -4.88 11.50 -0.43
CA PRO A 78 -3.77 12.32 -0.93
C PRO A 78 -3.36 13.49 -0.01
N SER A 79 -4.24 13.97 0.89
CA SER A 79 -3.92 15.03 1.85
C SER A 79 -2.91 14.64 2.93
N TYR A 80 -2.72 13.32 3.14
CA TYR A 80 -1.77 12.76 4.10
C TYR A 80 -0.35 12.60 3.54
N ARG A 81 -0.14 12.87 2.23
CA ARG A 81 1.22 13.01 1.70
C ARG A 81 1.89 14.20 2.39
N ASP A 82 3.13 14.03 2.83
CA ASP A 82 3.92 15.16 3.30
C ASP A 82 4.23 16.10 2.12
N ALA A 83 3.87 17.38 2.25
CA ALA A 83 4.10 18.38 1.21
C ALA A 83 5.57 18.81 1.11
N ARG A 84 6.39 18.54 2.14
CA ARG A 84 7.84 18.76 2.11
C ARG A 84 8.54 17.81 1.15
N LEU A 85 7.97 16.61 0.92
CA LEU A 85 8.50 15.67 -0.06
C LEU A 85 8.35 16.25 -1.46
N ARG A 86 9.48 16.46 -2.14
CA ARG A 86 9.53 16.83 -3.55
C ARG A 86 8.78 15.80 -4.40
N LYS A 87 8.10 16.26 -5.46
CA LYS A 87 7.44 15.36 -6.42
C LYS A 87 8.47 14.80 -7.42
N PRO A 88 8.31 13.56 -7.89
CA PRO A 88 9.10 13.01 -8.98
C PRO A 88 8.78 13.67 -10.33
N ASN A 89 9.74 13.71 -11.25
CA ASN A 89 9.48 14.07 -12.64
C ASN A 89 8.52 13.05 -13.26
N GLN A 90 7.37 13.51 -13.74
CA GLN A 90 6.28 12.65 -14.20
C GLN A 90 6.64 11.81 -15.43
N ALA A 91 7.42 12.34 -16.39
CA ALA A 91 7.80 11.60 -17.60
C ALA A 91 8.72 10.41 -17.29
N VAL A 92 9.70 10.60 -16.40
CA VAL A 92 10.56 9.51 -15.93
C VAL A 92 9.77 8.53 -15.05
N LEU A 93 8.83 9.02 -14.23
CA LEU A 93 7.95 8.17 -13.41
C LEU A 93 7.05 7.25 -14.25
N GLU A 94 6.54 7.73 -15.37
CA GLU A 94 5.77 6.94 -16.35
C GLU A 94 6.65 5.89 -17.05
N ALA A 95 7.91 6.23 -17.35
CA ALA A 95 8.87 5.28 -17.90
C ALA A 95 9.22 4.17 -16.89
N GLN A 96 9.55 4.52 -15.64
CA GLN A 96 9.78 3.58 -14.54
C GLN A 96 8.55 2.67 -14.31
N ALA A 97 7.33 3.20 -14.49
CA ALA A 97 6.11 2.39 -14.42
C ALA A 97 6.03 1.27 -15.49
N ARG A 98 6.81 1.37 -16.59
CA ARG A 98 6.90 0.37 -17.65
C ARG A 98 8.12 -0.55 -17.57
N VAL A 99 9.30 0.00 -17.25
CA VAL A 99 10.58 -0.75 -17.35
C VAL A 99 11.06 -1.39 -16.03
N CYS A 100 10.65 -0.87 -14.87
CA CYS A 100 11.10 -1.35 -13.55
C CYS A 100 10.21 -2.46 -12.95
N THR A 101 9.70 -3.41 -13.75
CA THR A 101 8.73 -4.43 -13.27
C THR A 101 9.34 -5.79 -12.95
N GLY A 102 10.13 -6.37 -13.86
CA GLY A 102 10.73 -7.71 -13.75
C GLY A 102 10.78 -8.47 -15.10
N PRO A 103 11.45 -9.62 -15.20
CA PRO A 103 11.89 -10.26 -16.47
C PRO A 103 10.76 -10.72 -17.39
N THR A 104 9.53 -10.78 -16.92
CA THR A 104 8.36 -11.22 -17.69
C THR A 104 7.25 -10.16 -17.79
N GLN A 105 7.42 -9.03 -17.11
CA GLN A 105 6.41 -7.96 -17.01
C GLN A 105 6.92 -6.60 -17.48
N THR A 106 8.20 -6.49 -17.84
CA THR A 106 8.81 -5.28 -18.39
C THR A 106 8.23 -4.99 -19.77
N ARG A 107 7.88 -3.73 -20.00
CA ARG A 107 7.36 -3.25 -21.28
C ARG A 107 8.32 -2.19 -21.83
N PRO A 108 9.14 -2.53 -22.84
CA PRO A 108 10.06 -1.58 -23.47
C PRO A 108 9.39 -0.25 -23.83
N LEU A 109 10.12 0.86 -23.78
CA LEU A 109 9.65 2.15 -24.24
C LEU A 109 9.55 2.19 -25.78
N SER A 110 8.65 3.02 -26.31
CA SER A 110 8.75 3.44 -27.72
C SER A 110 9.93 4.40 -27.91
N GLU A 111 10.33 4.64 -29.15
CA GLU A 111 11.41 5.58 -29.48
C GLU A 111 11.14 6.98 -28.90
N ASP A 112 9.99 7.59 -29.20
CA ASP A 112 9.61 8.90 -28.65
C ASP A 112 9.66 8.96 -27.12
N GLN A 113 9.31 7.86 -26.45
CA GLN A 113 9.33 7.76 -24.99
C GLN A 113 10.77 7.68 -24.48
N ALA A 114 11.62 6.87 -25.11
CA ALA A 114 13.04 6.76 -24.75
C ALA A 114 13.78 8.08 -24.99
N PHE A 115 13.58 8.72 -26.15
CA PHE A 115 14.16 10.03 -26.47
C PHE A 115 13.70 11.10 -25.47
N LYS A 116 12.39 11.20 -25.18
CA LYS A 116 11.86 12.16 -24.21
C LYS A 116 12.45 11.96 -22.80
N VAL A 117 12.57 10.70 -22.36
CA VAL A 117 13.11 10.36 -21.03
C VAL A 117 14.59 10.71 -20.92
N LEU A 118 15.41 10.32 -21.89
CA LEU A 118 16.85 10.57 -21.88
C LEU A 118 17.19 12.07 -22.07
N ASP A 119 16.44 12.81 -22.89
CA ASP A 119 16.52 14.28 -22.96
C ASP A 119 16.19 14.90 -21.60
N THR A 120 15.08 14.49 -20.97
CA THR A 120 14.69 15.02 -19.65
C THR A 120 15.75 14.75 -18.58
N ILE A 121 16.37 13.57 -18.59
CA ILE A 121 17.50 13.21 -17.70
C ILE A 121 18.72 14.10 -18.00
N LEU A 122 19.11 14.25 -19.28
CA LEU A 122 20.26 15.05 -19.70
C LEU A 122 20.11 16.53 -19.29
N ARG A 123 18.95 17.12 -19.57
CA ARG A 123 18.61 18.50 -19.22
C ARG A 123 18.58 18.70 -17.70
N SER A 124 18.08 17.70 -16.95
CA SER A 124 18.14 17.71 -15.49
C SER A 124 19.59 17.65 -14.96
N ALA A 125 20.45 16.79 -15.53
CA ALA A 125 21.84 16.63 -15.10
C ALA A 125 22.68 17.90 -15.36
N LYS A 126 22.37 18.64 -16.43
CA LYS A 126 22.96 19.96 -16.72
C LYS A 126 22.40 21.12 -15.88
N GLY A 127 21.36 20.89 -15.07
CA GLY A 127 20.68 21.95 -14.31
C GLY A 127 19.76 22.86 -15.14
N GLU A 128 19.37 22.44 -16.36
CA GLU A 128 18.50 23.23 -17.25
C GLU A 128 17.01 23.19 -16.84
N LEU A 129 16.61 22.26 -15.97
CA LEU A 129 15.24 22.09 -15.47
C LEU A 129 15.06 22.72 -14.08
N LYS A 130 13.83 23.18 -13.77
CA LYS A 130 13.50 23.81 -12.48
C LYS A 130 12.77 22.84 -11.54
N ASN A 131 13.08 22.85 -10.25
CA ASN A 131 12.32 22.25 -9.13
C ASN A 131 11.59 20.92 -9.47
N GLU A 132 10.27 20.95 -9.70
CA GLU A 132 9.43 19.76 -9.95
C GLU A 132 9.69 19.10 -11.32
N GLU A 133 10.27 19.82 -12.29
CA GLU A 133 10.66 19.27 -13.59
C GLU A 133 11.97 18.49 -13.52
N GLN A 134 12.85 18.78 -12.56
CA GLN A 134 14.11 18.05 -12.42
C GLN A 134 13.88 16.59 -12.05
N VAL A 135 14.64 15.70 -12.67
CA VAL A 135 14.71 14.28 -12.32
C VAL A 135 15.59 14.11 -11.09
N SER A 136 15.07 13.47 -10.05
CA SER A 136 15.84 13.17 -8.81
C SER A 136 16.93 12.11 -9.04
N LYS A 137 17.97 12.08 -8.20
CA LYS A 137 18.96 10.99 -8.17
C LYS A 137 18.30 9.62 -8.00
N ALA A 138 17.33 9.50 -7.08
CA ALA A 138 16.54 8.28 -6.89
C ALA A 138 15.87 7.78 -8.19
N GLN A 139 15.24 8.67 -8.97
CA GLN A 139 14.66 8.32 -10.29
C GLN A 139 15.72 7.86 -11.29
N MET A 140 16.85 8.57 -11.38
CA MET A 140 17.92 8.20 -12.32
C MET A 140 18.51 6.83 -11.98
N GLY A 141 18.82 6.56 -10.71
CA GLY A 141 19.37 5.26 -10.28
C GLY A 141 18.40 4.09 -10.54
N ALA A 142 17.12 4.27 -10.20
CA ALA A 142 16.07 3.29 -10.47
C ALA A 142 15.85 3.04 -11.98
N PHE A 143 15.96 4.09 -12.80
CA PHE A 143 15.82 3.98 -14.26
C PHE A 143 17.04 3.30 -14.88
N PHE A 144 18.25 3.74 -14.57
CA PHE A 144 19.46 3.16 -15.14
C PHE A 144 19.68 1.72 -14.70
N ALA A 145 19.46 1.37 -13.43
CA ALA A 145 19.51 -0.02 -12.97
C ALA A 145 18.56 -0.92 -13.78
N ALA A 146 17.37 -0.41 -14.11
CA ALA A 146 16.43 -1.12 -14.96
C ALA A 146 16.91 -1.26 -16.41
N MET A 147 17.57 -0.25 -16.98
CA MET A 147 18.15 -0.36 -18.32
C MET A 147 19.31 -1.36 -18.34
N THR A 148 20.23 -1.30 -17.37
CA THR A 148 21.40 -2.19 -17.21
C THR A 148 21.00 -3.66 -17.11
N ILE A 149 20.14 -4.01 -16.14
CA ILE A 149 19.69 -5.40 -15.94
C ILE A 149 18.95 -5.94 -17.17
N ARG A 150 18.17 -5.07 -17.85
CA ARG A 150 17.48 -5.44 -19.10
C ARG A 150 18.43 -5.72 -20.26
N ALA A 151 19.57 -5.04 -20.35
CA ALA A 151 20.55 -5.28 -21.39
C ALA A 151 21.30 -6.60 -21.16
N ASN A 152 21.65 -6.88 -19.90
CA ASN A 152 22.52 -8.00 -19.53
C ASN A 152 21.78 -9.34 -19.40
N SER A 153 20.65 -9.36 -18.69
CA SER A 153 20.19 -10.59 -18.01
C SER A 153 18.74 -10.97 -18.32
N PHE A 154 17.98 -10.09 -18.97
CA PHE A 154 16.55 -10.35 -19.27
C PHE A 154 16.36 -11.10 -20.60
N PRO A 155 15.26 -11.86 -20.75
CA PRO A 155 14.88 -12.46 -22.03
C PRO A 155 14.58 -11.40 -23.10
N GLU A 156 14.91 -11.69 -24.37
CA GLU A 156 14.79 -10.80 -25.55
C GLU A 156 13.53 -9.92 -25.56
N ALA A 157 12.35 -10.51 -25.34
CA ALA A 157 11.05 -9.81 -25.32
C ALA A 157 10.92 -8.68 -24.27
N THR A 158 11.87 -8.60 -23.32
CA THR A 158 11.94 -7.58 -22.25
C THR A 158 13.28 -6.84 -22.19
N GLN A 159 14.23 -7.19 -23.07
CA GLN A 159 15.43 -6.39 -23.33
C GLN A 159 15.06 -5.04 -23.99
N TRP A 160 16.05 -4.26 -24.43
CA TRP A 160 15.80 -2.96 -25.04
C TRP A 160 15.09 -3.08 -26.38
N SER A 161 14.13 -2.20 -26.63
CA SER A 161 13.59 -2.00 -27.99
C SER A 161 14.65 -1.32 -28.87
N GLU A 162 14.56 -1.46 -30.19
CA GLU A 162 15.44 -0.72 -31.09
C GLU A 162 15.39 0.80 -30.85
N GLY A 163 14.22 1.34 -30.47
CA GLY A 163 14.04 2.75 -30.15
C GLY A 163 14.75 3.16 -28.86
N GLU A 164 14.77 2.30 -27.85
CA GLU A 164 15.60 2.49 -26.65
C GLU A 164 17.10 2.45 -26.99
N THR A 165 17.54 1.50 -27.83
CA THR A 165 18.92 1.41 -28.30
C THR A 165 19.35 2.65 -29.10
N ARG A 166 18.52 3.12 -30.05
CA ARG A 166 18.79 4.34 -30.83
C ARG A 166 18.83 5.58 -29.94
N ALA A 167 17.91 5.71 -28.99
CA ALA A 167 17.91 6.82 -28.03
C ALA A 167 19.18 6.77 -27.15
N MET A 168 19.54 5.61 -26.61
CA MET A 168 20.70 5.45 -25.75
C MET A 168 22.00 5.79 -26.47
N ASN A 169 22.19 5.29 -27.69
CA ASN A 169 23.34 5.62 -28.55
C ASN A 169 23.43 7.14 -28.85
N THR A 170 22.29 7.84 -28.92
CA THR A 170 22.24 9.28 -29.16
C THR A 170 22.61 10.08 -27.91
N PHE A 171 22.07 9.73 -26.73
CA PHE A 171 22.22 10.53 -25.51
C PHE A 171 23.42 10.14 -24.64
N TRP A 172 23.86 8.88 -24.64
CA TRP A 172 24.93 8.42 -23.74
C TRP A 172 26.25 9.22 -23.84
N PRO A 173 26.77 9.56 -25.04
CA PRO A 173 28.00 10.34 -25.16
C PRO A 173 27.91 11.76 -24.55
N MET A 174 26.69 12.27 -24.33
CA MET A 174 26.43 13.53 -23.63
C MET A 174 26.21 13.29 -22.13
N LEU A 175 25.42 12.27 -21.77
CA LEU A 175 25.10 11.90 -20.39
C LEU A 175 26.36 11.55 -19.59
N VAL A 176 27.26 10.73 -20.13
CA VAL A 176 28.50 10.30 -19.47
C VAL A 176 29.45 11.46 -19.10
N ARG A 177 29.24 12.66 -19.68
CA ARG A 177 30.02 13.87 -19.38
C ARG A 177 29.42 14.74 -18.28
N VAL A 178 28.16 14.52 -17.91
CA VAL A 178 27.41 15.36 -16.96
C VAL A 178 26.79 14.59 -15.80
N LEU A 179 26.65 13.26 -15.93
CA LEU A 179 26.21 12.41 -14.84
C LEU A 179 27.34 12.26 -13.79
N PRO A 180 26.98 12.20 -12.49
CA PRO A 180 27.94 11.86 -11.44
C PRO A 180 28.40 10.39 -11.53
N PRO A 181 29.57 10.05 -10.95
CA PRO A 181 30.19 8.72 -11.12
C PRO A 181 29.33 7.53 -10.67
N ASP A 182 28.52 7.71 -9.63
CA ASP A 182 27.56 6.72 -9.13
C ASP A 182 26.52 6.35 -10.19
N LEU A 183 25.97 7.34 -10.90
CA LEU A 183 25.01 7.11 -11.98
C LEU A 183 25.66 6.53 -13.25
N ILE A 184 26.92 6.86 -13.52
CA ILE A 184 27.68 6.24 -14.61
C ILE A 184 27.94 4.76 -14.30
N PHE A 185 28.32 4.44 -13.06
CA PHE A 185 28.46 3.06 -12.59
C PHE A 185 27.15 2.26 -12.68
N ILE A 186 26.02 2.82 -12.24
CA ILE A 186 24.73 2.11 -12.32
C ILE A 186 24.35 1.81 -13.78
N ALA A 187 24.64 2.72 -14.70
CA ALA A 187 24.27 2.62 -16.12
C ALA A 187 25.20 1.71 -16.94
N ASP A 188 26.49 1.64 -16.59
CA ASP A 188 27.50 0.82 -17.29
C ASP A 188 28.57 0.29 -16.32
N PRO A 189 28.22 -0.66 -15.42
CA PRO A 189 29.09 -1.10 -14.32
C PRO A 189 30.40 -1.73 -14.78
N GLU A 190 30.40 -2.32 -15.98
CA GLU A 190 31.55 -3.01 -16.59
C GLU A 190 32.11 -2.25 -17.82
N GLY A 191 31.61 -1.05 -18.14
CA GLY A 191 32.12 -0.20 -19.22
C GLY A 191 31.90 -0.74 -20.63
N SER A 192 30.96 -1.67 -20.81
CA SER A 192 30.74 -2.44 -22.05
C SER A 192 29.31 -2.38 -22.58
N ILE A 193 28.34 -1.93 -21.79
CA ILE A 193 26.91 -1.93 -22.13
C ILE A 193 26.56 -0.74 -23.02
N LEU A 194 27.18 0.41 -22.77
CA LEU A 194 26.83 1.69 -23.41
C LEU A 194 27.79 2.12 -24.52
N GLY A 195 28.62 1.18 -25.01
CA GLY A 195 29.43 1.28 -26.22
C GLY A 195 30.66 2.19 -26.10
N VAL A 196 30.47 3.46 -25.76
CA VAL A 196 31.58 4.38 -25.44
C VAL A 196 32.05 4.07 -24.02
N GLY A 197 32.97 3.11 -23.92
CA GLY A 197 33.45 2.59 -22.65
C GLY A 197 34.05 3.68 -21.75
N SER A 198 33.40 3.91 -20.62
CA SER A 198 33.90 4.77 -19.56
C SER A 198 34.66 3.93 -18.55
N SER A 199 35.89 4.34 -18.20
CA SER A 199 36.65 3.68 -17.12
C SER A 199 36.01 3.87 -15.75
N ILE A 200 35.04 4.78 -15.60
CA ILE A 200 34.41 5.10 -14.31
C ILE A 200 33.66 3.89 -13.73
N GLY A 201 32.83 3.20 -14.53
CA GLY A 201 32.00 2.09 -14.06
C GLY A 201 32.83 0.96 -13.41
N PRO A 202 33.80 0.37 -14.12
CA PRO A 202 34.65 -0.70 -13.58
C PRO A 202 35.46 -0.30 -12.33
N HIS A 203 35.85 0.97 -12.21
CA HIS A 203 36.68 1.45 -11.11
C HIS A 203 35.89 2.15 -9.99
N TYR A 204 34.56 2.26 -10.09
CA TYR A 204 33.76 2.87 -9.03
C TYR A 204 33.64 1.92 -7.83
N THR A 205 33.97 2.45 -6.64
CA THR A 205 33.98 1.73 -5.35
C THR A 205 33.15 2.42 -4.27
N GLY A 206 32.37 3.45 -4.59
CA GLY A 206 31.71 4.29 -3.59
C GLY A 206 32.64 5.33 -2.95
N ASN A 207 32.05 6.32 -2.26
CA ASN A 207 32.79 7.42 -1.61
C ASN A 207 33.17 7.14 -0.15
N ASP A 208 32.51 6.17 0.50
CA ASP A 208 32.75 5.76 1.89
C ASP A 208 32.57 4.24 2.05
N THR A 209 32.73 3.72 3.28
CA THR A 209 32.62 2.29 3.58
C THR A 209 31.21 1.72 3.37
N SER A 210 30.17 2.51 3.60
CA SER A 210 28.77 2.10 3.42
C SER A 210 28.42 2.06 1.93
N GLU A 211 28.84 3.06 1.17
CA GLU A 211 28.73 3.04 -0.30
C GLU A 211 29.56 1.92 -0.92
N MET A 212 30.75 1.61 -0.39
CA MET A 212 31.58 0.51 -0.90
C MET A 212 30.88 -0.86 -0.77
N ARG A 213 30.22 -1.11 0.37
CA ARG A 213 29.40 -2.33 0.56
C ARG A 213 28.22 -2.36 -0.41
N LEU A 214 27.52 -1.23 -0.56
CA LEU A 214 26.39 -1.10 -1.49
C LEU A 214 26.79 -1.26 -2.96
N VAL A 215 27.94 -0.72 -3.37
CA VAL A 215 28.50 -0.85 -4.73
C VAL A 215 28.90 -2.30 -5.01
N GLY A 216 29.52 -2.99 -4.05
CA GLY A 216 29.80 -4.43 -4.17
C GLY A 216 28.53 -5.24 -4.41
N ALA A 217 27.50 -5.03 -3.57
CA ALA A 217 26.19 -5.65 -3.73
C ALA A 217 25.49 -5.28 -5.06
N LEU A 218 25.66 -4.04 -5.53
CA LEU A 218 25.09 -3.58 -6.79
C LEU A 218 25.72 -4.26 -8.02
N ARG A 219 27.00 -4.65 -8.00
CA ARG A 219 27.60 -5.37 -9.14
C ARG A 219 26.88 -6.70 -9.41
N GLU A 220 26.64 -7.48 -8.36
CA GLU A 220 25.87 -8.72 -8.44
C GLU A 220 24.44 -8.47 -8.93
N ILE A 221 23.75 -7.48 -8.33
CA ILE A 221 22.37 -7.14 -8.71
C ILE A 221 22.27 -6.68 -10.18
N LEU A 222 23.18 -5.82 -10.65
CA LEU A 222 23.18 -5.28 -12.01
C LEU A 222 23.58 -6.32 -13.08
N ALA A 223 24.24 -7.40 -12.68
CA ALA A 223 24.46 -8.61 -13.48
C ALA A 223 23.24 -9.56 -13.50
N GLY A 224 22.16 -9.25 -12.79
CA GLY A 224 20.96 -10.10 -12.68
C GLY A 224 21.02 -11.14 -11.55
N GLY A 225 22.01 -11.05 -10.66
CA GLY A 225 22.25 -11.97 -9.55
C GLY A 225 21.41 -11.71 -8.30
N HIS A 226 21.67 -12.51 -7.26
CA HIS A 226 20.95 -12.50 -5.98
C HIS A 226 21.91 -12.47 -4.80
N LEU A 227 21.52 -11.78 -3.73
CA LEU A 227 22.38 -11.57 -2.57
C LEU A 227 22.18 -12.60 -1.45
N GLY A 228 23.23 -12.77 -0.64
CA GLY A 228 23.19 -13.44 0.64
C GLY A 228 22.37 -12.69 1.69
N TYR A 229 22.01 -13.41 2.77
CA TYR A 229 21.20 -12.85 3.84
C TYR A 229 21.95 -11.73 4.59
N GLU A 230 23.19 -11.99 5.00
CA GLU A 230 24.04 -11.02 5.70
C GLU A 230 24.39 -9.81 4.83
N GLU A 231 24.52 -10.00 3.50
CA GLU A 231 24.83 -8.91 2.57
C GLU A 231 23.67 -7.91 2.49
N VAL A 232 22.44 -8.40 2.36
CA VAL A 232 21.24 -7.54 2.39
C VAL A 232 21.08 -6.87 3.76
N GLN A 233 21.25 -7.59 4.86
CA GLN A 233 21.15 -6.97 6.20
C GLN A 233 22.24 -5.92 6.43
N GLY A 234 23.48 -6.22 6.06
CA GLY A 234 24.62 -5.31 6.20
C GLY A 234 24.49 -4.06 5.33
N VAL A 235 23.95 -4.16 4.12
CA VAL A 235 23.62 -2.99 3.29
C VAL A 235 22.51 -2.17 3.93
N LEU A 236 21.41 -2.80 4.38
CA LEU A 236 20.29 -2.05 4.95
C LEU A 236 20.66 -1.32 6.26
N LYS A 237 21.42 -1.97 7.15
CA LYS A 237 21.87 -1.37 8.42
C LYS A 237 22.93 -0.28 8.26
N ASP A 238 23.75 -0.32 7.20
CA ASP A 238 24.71 0.75 6.88
C ASP A 238 24.06 2.01 6.29
N VAL A 239 22.93 1.84 5.59
CA VAL A 239 22.32 2.87 4.73
C VAL A 239 21.12 3.56 5.40
N LEU A 240 20.43 2.90 6.33
CA LEU A 240 19.21 3.41 6.97
C LEU A 240 19.43 3.69 8.46
N PRO A 241 18.76 4.70 9.06
CA PRO A 241 17.78 5.61 8.46
C PRO A 241 18.40 6.62 7.48
N LEU A 242 17.65 6.99 6.44
CA LEU A 242 18.00 8.14 5.60
C LEU A 242 17.90 9.42 6.42
N LYS A 243 19.01 10.16 6.54
CA LYS A 243 19.06 11.45 7.24
C LYS A 243 18.67 12.55 6.27
N ILE A 244 17.41 12.98 6.33
CA ILE A 244 16.90 14.08 5.50
C ILE A 244 17.17 15.41 6.19
N LYS A 245 17.94 16.29 5.54
CA LYS A 245 18.20 17.65 5.98
C LYS A 245 18.06 18.59 4.78
N ASP A 246 17.25 19.64 4.91
CA ASP A 246 16.97 20.61 3.83
C ASP A 246 16.57 19.97 2.48
N ASN A 247 15.81 18.86 2.55
CA ASN A 247 15.39 18.02 1.41
C ASN A 247 16.54 17.35 0.63
N LEU A 248 17.71 17.18 1.26
CA LEU A 248 18.84 16.40 0.78
C LEU A 248 19.13 15.25 1.75
N SER A 249 19.54 14.09 1.22
CA SER A 249 19.99 12.95 2.03
C SER A 249 21.46 13.16 2.44
N GLU A 250 21.73 13.31 3.73
CA GLU A 250 23.09 13.24 4.29
C GLU A 250 23.46 11.74 4.50
N GLY A 251 24.35 11.21 3.67
CA GLY A 251 24.80 9.82 3.72
C GLY A 251 24.93 9.22 2.32
N VAL A 252 24.60 7.94 2.21
CA VAL A 252 24.69 7.14 0.98
C VAL A 252 23.84 7.73 -0.16
N SER A 253 24.36 7.70 -1.39
CA SER A 253 23.68 8.23 -2.56
C SER A 253 22.32 7.55 -2.81
N GLU A 254 21.28 8.39 -2.94
CA GLU A 254 19.94 7.96 -3.34
C GLU A 254 19.91 7.18 -4.66
N SER A 255 20.87 7.41 -5.56
CA SER A 255 20.95 6.70 -6.84
C SER A 255 21.33 5.23 -6.63
N LEU A 256 22.31 4.96 -5.76
CA LEU A 256 22.79 3.62 -5.43
C LEU A 256 21.71 2.85 -4.67
N LEU A 257 21.08 3.49 -3.67
CA LEU A 257 19.99 2.87 -2.92
C LEU A 257 18.74 2.61 -3.78
N SER A 258 18.38 3.53 -4.68
CA SER A 258 17.24 3.29 -5.58
C SER A 258 17.54 2.21 -6.62
N ALA A 259 18.78 2.15 -7.13
CA ALA A 259 19.27 1.08 -7.99
C ALA A 259 19.22 -0.28 -7.28
N PHE A 260 19.59 -0.35 -6.00
CA PHE A 260 19.58 -1.58 -5.20
C PHE A 260 18.15 -2.10 -4.99
N LEU A 261 17.25 -1.22 -4.51
CA LEU A 261 15.85 -1.57 -4.25
C LEU A 261 15.08 -1.95 -5.53
N ILE A 262 15.37 -1.32 -6.66
CA ILE A 262 14.74 -1.66 -7.96
C ILE A 262 15.42 -2.85 -8.64
N GLY A 263 16.73 -3.00 -8.51
CA GLY A 263 17.47 -4.11 -9.09
C GLY A 263 17.08 -5.46 -8.48
N GLN A 264 17.03 -5.58 -7.14
CA GLN A 264 16.56 -6.82 -6.50
C GLN A 264 15.10 -7.13 -6.84
N ARG A 265 14.23 -6.10 -6.90
CA ARG A 265 12.87 -6.24 -7.40
C ARG A 265 12.84 -6.80 -8.83
N MET A 266 13.74 -6.31 -9.69
CA MET A 266 13.81 -6.70 -11.09
C MET A 266 14.36 -8.12 -11.28
N ASN A 267 15.29 -8.57 -10.44
CA ASN A 267 15.78 -9.95 -10.49
C ASN A 267 14.76 -10.95 -9.91
N ARG A 268 13.72 -10.45 -9.21
CA ARG A 268 12.75 -11.14 -8.36
C ARG A 268 13.39 -11.65 -7.07
N GLU A 269 12.87 -11.19 -5.95
CA GLU A 269 13.47 -11.43 -4.65
C GLU A 269 13.44 -12.92 -4.27
N THR A 270 14.57 -13.47 -3.83
CA THR A 270 14.61 -14.82 -3.24
C THR A 270 14.07 -14.83 -1.81
N ASP A 271 13.66 -16.00 -1.32
CA ASP A 271 13.29 -16.22 0.08
C ASP A 271 14.37 -15.75 1.07
N ARG A 272 15.65 -15.90 0.69
CA ARG A 272 16.80 -15.48 1.51
C ARG A 272 16.86 -13.95 1.63
N GLU A 273 16.72 -13.24 0.52
CA GLU A 273 16.70 -11.77 0.48
C GLU A 273 15.46 -11.24 1.20
N LEU A 274 14.27 -11.79 0.93
CA LEU A 274 13.03 -11.41 1.62
C LEU A 274 13.12 -11.63 3.14
N LYS A 275 13.76 -12.72 3.59
CA LYS A 275 14.03 -12.95 5.01
C LYS A 275 14.96 -11.88 5.58
N ALA A 276 16.03 -11.52 4.88
CA ALA A 276 16.94 -10.46 5.31
C ALA A 276 16.22 -9.13 5.47
N TYR A 277 15.44 -8.72 4.45
CA TYR A 277 14.57 -7.54 4.48
C TYR A 277 13.52 -7.57 5.60
N CYS A 278 13.02 -8.74 5.98
CA CYS A 278 12.00 -8.87 7.03
C CYS A 278 12.58 -8.64 8.43
N LEU A 279 13.80 -9.14 8.68
CA LEU A 279 14.43 -9.18 9.99
C LEU A 279 15.49 -8.08 10.21
N ALA A 280 15.82 -7.29 9.18
CA ALA A 280 16.93 -6.31 9.18
C ALA A 280 16.84 -5.24 10.29
N PHE A 281 15.65 -4.96 10.81
CA PHE A 281 15.44 -3.93 11.84
C PHE A 281 14.69 -4.47 13.05
N ASP A 282 14.70 -5.79 13.27
CA ASP A 282 14.00 -6.39 14.40
C ASP A 282 14.50 -5.87 15.75
N ASP A 283 15.80 -5.61 15.84
CA ASP A 283 16.54 -5.10 16.99
C ASP A 283 16.62 -3.57 17.08
N GLU A 284 16.07 -2.82 16.11
CA GLU A 284 16.21 -1.34 16.00
C GLU A 284 15.78 -0.59 17.27
N LEU A 285 14.72 -1.07 17.94
CA LEU A 285 14.16 -0.50 19.17
C LEU A 285 14.31 -1.45 20.38
N GLY A 286 15.22 -2.42 20.30
CA GLY A 286 15.30 -3.53 21.24
C GLY A 286 14.22 -4.61 21.01
N PRO A 287 14.10 -5.60 21.92
CA PRO A 287 13.18 -6.71 21.76
C PRO A 287 11.71 -6.25 21.81
N PRO A 288 10.80 -6.85 21.01
CA PRO A 288 9.38 -6.55 21.08
C PRO A 288 8.81 -6.82 22.49
N PRO A 289 7.98 -5.92 23.05
CA PRO A 289 7.30 -6.17 24.31
C PRO A 289 6.31 -7.33 24.15
N VAL A 290 6.08 -8.07 25.23
CA VAL A 290 5.17 -9.23 25.27
C VAL A 290 3.90 -8.82 26.02
N ALA A 291 2.75 -8.84 25.35
CA ALA A 291 1.43 -8.58 25.91
C ALA A 291 0.84 -9.86 26.54
N ASP A 292 0.22 -9.71 27.71
CA ASP A 292 -0.47 -10.82 28.37
C ASP A 292 -1.90 -10.99 27.82
N VAL A 293 -1.99 -11.69 26.68
CA VAL A 293 -3.24 -11.94 25.95
C VAL A 293 -3.29 -13.38 25.43
N ARG A 294 -4.47 -14.01 25.48
CA ARG A 294 -4.66 -15.42 25.07
C ARG A 294 -4.33 -15.67 23.59
N SER A 295 -4.57 -14.68 22.74
CA SER A 295 -4.20 -14.72 21.33
C SER A 295 -3.94 -13.31 20.79
N LEU A 296 -3.06 -13.22 19.79
CA LEU A 296 -2.72 -12.00 19.08
C LEU A 296 -2.64 -12.26 17.59
N THR A 297 -3.49 -11.61 16.80
CA THR A 297 -3.37 -11.59 15.34
C THR A 297 -2.79 -10.27 14.82
N HIS A 298 -1.71 -10.37 14.06
CA HIS A 298 -1.09 -9.25 13.36
C HIS A 298 -1.70 -9.07 11.97
N TYR A 299 -2.06 -7.84 11.62
CA TYR A 299 -2.69 -7.51 10.34
C TYR A 299 -1.72 -6.77 9.40
N GLY A 300 -1.10 -7.54 8.51
CA GLY A 300 -0.13 -7.15 7.49
C GLY A 300 -0.76 -6.70 6.18
N GLU A 301 -1.45 -5.57 6.21
CA GLU A 301 -2.01 -4.93 5.02
C GLU A 301 -0.92 -4.33 4.10
N PRO A 302 -1.16 -4.12 2.79
CA PRO A 302 -0.29 -3.30 1.96
C PRO A 302 -0.25 -1.86 2.48
N TYR A 303 0.95 -1.37 2.82
CA TYR A 303 1.15 -0.03 3.39
C TYR A 303 0.78 1.10 2.42
N ASP A 304 0.81 0.84 1.10
CA ASP A 304 0.36 1.78 0.07
C ASP A 304 -1.17 1.93 -0.05
N GLY A 305 -1.94 1.15 0.73
CA GLY A 305 -3.37 1.30 0.94
C GLY A 305 -4.26 0.92 -0.25
N ASN A 306 -5.57 1.11 -0.07
CA ASN A 306 -6.58 0.85 -1.09
C ASN A 306 -7.08 2.16 -1.71
N THR A 307 -7.34 2.16 -3.02
CA THR A 307 -7.73 3.37 -3.76
C THR A 307 -9.18 3.37 -4.20
N ARG A 308 -9.81 2.20 -4.37
CA ARG A 308 -11.18 2.09 -4.91
C ARG A 308 -12.21 1.59 -3.91
N TYR A 309 -11.82 0.65 -3.04
CA TYR A 309 -12.75 -0.23 -2.34
C TYR A 309 -12.77 -0.02 -0.82
N PHE A 310 -13.92 -0.34 -0.21
CA PHE A 310 -14.10 -0.39 1.24
C PHE A 310 -13.06 -1.30 1.92
N ARG A 311 -12.48 -0.82 3.02
CA ARG A 311 -11.41 -1.49 3.75
C ARG A 311 -11.86 -1.72 5.18
N ASN A 312 -12.09 -2.99 5.50
CA ASN A 312 -12.80 -3.40 6.70
C ASN A 312 -11.91 -3.74 7.89
N THR A 313 -10.59 -3.86 7.71
CA THR A 313 -9.63 -4.44 8.66
C THR A 313 -9.66 -3.80 10.06
N LEU A 314 -9.78 -2.47 10.13
CA LEU A 314 -9.96 -1.75 11.40
C LEU A 314 -11.25 -2.16 12.15
N PHE A 315 -12.35 -2.35 11.43
CA PHE A 315 -13.64 -2.74 12.01
C PHE A 315 -13.67 -4.24 12.35
N VAL A 316 -12.99 -5.07 11.57
CA VAL A 316 -12.77 -6.50 11.88
C VAL A 316 -11.98 -6.65 13.18
N ALA A 317 -10.92 -5.87 13.39
CA ALA A 317 -10.16 -5.90 14.65
C ALA A 317 -11.03 -5.50 15.86
N ALA A 318 -11.87 -4.47 15.72
CA ALA A 318 -12.82 -4.10 16.77
C ALA A 318 -13.83 -5.23 17.08
N VAL A 319 -14.33 -5.93 16.06
CA VAL A 319 -15.21 -7.12 16.22
C VAL A 319 -14.48 -8.27 16.93
N ARG A 320 -13.28 -8.63 16.49
CA ARG A 320 -12.48 -9.73 17.08
C ARG A 320 -12.12 -9.49 18.55
N SER A 321 -11.85 -8.24 18.91
CA SER A 321 -11.60 -7.83 20.30
C SER A 321 -12.79 -8.07 21.26
N CYS A 322 -14.03 -8.19 20.76
CA CYS A 322 -15.23 -8.42 21.59
C CYS A 322 -15.30 -9.81 22.21
N TYR A 323 -14.61 -10.79 21.63
CA TYR A 323 -14.55 -12.18 22.10
C TYR A 323 -13.10 -12.60 22.41
N GLY A 324 -12.23 -11.64 22.70
CA GLY A 324 -10.88 -11.86 23.22
C GLY A 324 -9.83 -12.29 22.19
N GLU A 325 -10.10 -12.16 20.89
CA GLU A 325 -9.06 -12.31 19.86
C GLU A 325 -8.38 -10.94 19.65
N SER A 326 -7.28 -10.69 20.38
CA SER A 326 -6.62 -9.39 20.31
C SER A 326 -5.94 -9.17 18.95
N CYS A 327 -5.99 -7.94 18.45
CA CYS A 327 -5.55 -7.61 17.09
C CYS A 327 -4.51 -6.48 17.10
N LEU A 328 -3.33 -6.71 16.50
CA LEU A 328 -2.34 -5.66 16.23
C LEU A 328 -2.37 -5.31 14.74
N LEU A 329 -2.92 -4.14 14.44
CA LEU A 329 -2.84 -3.55 13.11
C LEU A 329 -1.53 -2.76 12.98
N HIS A 330 -0.89 -2.83 11.83
CA HIS A 330 0.30 -2.02 11.57
C HIS A 330 0.31 -1.47 10.14
N GLY A 331 0.93 -0.30 9.97
CA GLY A 331 0.90 0.41 8.69
C GLY A 331 1.65 1.73 8.72
N VAL A 332 1.14 2.70 7.97
CA VAL A 332 1.69 4.05 7.86
C VAL A 332 0.60 5.03 7.40
N GLU A 333 0.78 6.31 7.69
CA GLU A 333 -0.16 7.38 7.29
C GLU A 333 -0.27 7.61 5.79
N TRP A 334 0.80 7.39 5.04
CA TRP A 334 0.81 7.48 3.59
C TRP A 334 2.03 6.75 3.02
N MET A 335 1.85 6.01 1.92
CA MET A 335 2.95 5.33 1.24
C MET A 335 2.70 5.24 -0.27
N PRO A 336 3.72 5.53 -1.11
CA PRO A 336 3.68 5.34 -2.55
C PRO A 336 3.79 3.83 -2.92
N PRO A 337 3.42 3.44 -4.16
CA PRO A 337 3.07 4.29 -5.30
C PRO A 337 1.57 4.60 -5.43
N LYS A 338 0.71 3.99 -4.61
CA LYS A 338 -0.74 4.23 -4.64
C LYS A 338 -1.15 5.47 -3.84
N GLY A 339 -0.63 5.66 -2.62
CA GLY A 339 -1.15 6.65 -1.68
C GLY A 339 -2.64 6.43 -1.36
N GLY A 340 -3.06 5.18 -1.18
CA GLY A 340 -4.43 4.78 -0.87
C GLY A 340 -4.78 4.95 0.61
N ILE A 341 -6.03 4.67 0.96
CA ILE A 341 -6.54 4.74 2.33
C ILE A 341 -5.84 3.69 3.21
N THR A 342 -5.39 4.12 4.39
CA THR A 342 -4.77 3.26 5.42
C THR A 342 -5.50 3.37 6.76
N GLU A 343 -5.24 2.43 7.67
CA GLU A 343 -5.73 2.42 9.05
C GLU A 343 -5.36 3.68 9.81
N GLU A 344 -4.11 4.17 9.66
CA GLU A 344 -3.64 5.37 10.36
C GLU A 344 -4.42 6.61 9.93
N GLN A 345 -4.75 6.74 8.63
CA GLN A 345 -5.59 7.84 8.14
C GLN A 345 -7.00 7.78 8.75
N MET A 346 -7.61 6.59 8.79
CA MET A 346 -8.94 6.42 9.37
C MET A 346 -8.95 6.74 10.87
N LEU A 347 -7.95 6.25 11.60
CA LEU A 347 -7.78 6.50 13.04
C LEU A 347 -7.52 7.98 13.34
N LYS A 348 -6.60 8.63 12.62
CA LYS A 348 -6.36 10.09 12.71
C LYS A 348 -7.64 10.87 12.41
N PHE A 349 -8.40 10.51 11.38
CA PHE A 349 -9.66 11.19 11.03
C PHE A 349 -10.77 11.01 12.08
N MET A 350 -10.80 9.87 12.78
CA MET A 350 -11.71 9.64 13.92
C MET A 350 -11.22 10.27 15.24
N GLY A 351 -9.99 10.79 15.27
CA GLY A 351 -9.41 11.47 16.42
C GLY A 351 -8.70 10.56 17.42
N ALA A 352 -8.27 9.35 17.02
CA ALA A 352 -7.39 8.52 17.84
C ALA A 352 -5.95 9.06 17.85
N ASN A 353 -5.20 8.78 18.92
CA ASN A 353 -3.75 8.89 18.87
C ASN A 353 -3.18 7.71 18.04
N THR A 354 -2.18 8.01 17.23
CA THR A 354 -1.44 7.05 16.39
C THR A 354 0.08 7.23 16.50
N SER A 355 0.53 8.15 17.35
CA SER A 355 1.91 8.25 17.82
C SER A 355 2.00 7.53 19.15
N LEU A 356 2.12 6.21 19.04
CA LEU A 356 2.16 5.25 20.14
C LEU A 356 3.42 4.41 20.01
N SER A 357 4.12 4.21 21.11
CA SER A 357 5.22 3.24 21.21
C SER A 357 4.70 1.80 21.19
N THR A 358 5.58 0.83 20.98
CA THR A 358 5.25 -0.60 21.09
C THR A 358 4.80 -1.00 22.51
N LEU A 359 5.29 -0.31 23.55
CA LEU A 359 4.83 -0.50 24.93
C LEU A 359 3.41 0.02 25.16
N GLN A 360 3.05 1.16 24.55
CA GLN A 360 1.66 1.67 24.59
C GLN A 360 0.72 0.80 23.77
N ALA A 361 1.19 0.25 22.64
CA ALA A 361 0.45 -0.76 21.87
C ALA A 361 0.21 -2.04 22.70
N LYS A 362 1.19 -2.52 23.49
CA LYS A 362 0.98 -3.59 24.48
C LYS A 362 -0.15 -3.26 25.45
N ALA A 363 -0.12 -2.06 26.07
CA ALA A 363 -1.15 -1.65 27.03
C ALA A 363 -2.56 -1.63 26.42
N LEU A 364 -2.69 -1.22 25.14
CA LEU A 364 -3.97 -1.22 24.41
C LEU A 364 -4.46 -2.63 24.01
N LEU A 365 -3.56 -3.60 23.87
CA LEU A 365 -3.90 -5.01 23.62
C LEU A 365 -4.40 -5.72 24.89
N GLU A 366 -3.88 -5.34 26.05
CA GLU A 366 -4.23 -5.88 27.38
C GLU A 366 -5.47 -5.20 27.98
N ASP A 367 -5.84 -3.99 27.55
CA ASP A 367 -7.01 -3.27 28.02
C ASP A 367 -8.32 -3.96 27.53
N GLU A 368 -9.12 -4.48 28.46
CA GLU A 368 -10.38 -5.19 28.16
C GLU A 368 -11.43 -4.33 27.43
N GLU A 369 -11.38 -3.00 27.57
CA GLU A 369 -12.32 -2.08 26.93
C GLU A 369 -11.88 -1.68 25.50
N ALA A 370 -10.61 -1.90 25.14
CA ALA A 370 -10.06 -1.77 23.79
C ALA A 370 -9.77 -3.13 23.12
N GLY A 371 -8.79 -3.90 23.59
CA GLY A 371 -8.44 -5.25 23.11
C GLY A 371 -7.89 -5.31 21.68
N PHE A 372 -7.49 -4.17 21.10
CA PHE A 372 -6.76 -4.10 19.84
C PHE A 372 -5.88 -2.85 19.82
N ALA A 373 -4.81 -2.87 19.02
CA ALA A 373 -3.88 -1.76 18.90
C ALA A 373 -3.53 -1.46 17.44
N TYR A 374 -3.19 -0.20 17.17
CA TYR A 374 -2.55 0.21 15.93
C TYR A 374 -1.14 0.75 16.19
N ILE A 375 -0.16 0.32 15.40
CA ILE A 375 1.21 0.81 15.46
C ILE A 375 1.68 1.33 14.09
N SER A 376 2.19 2.56 14.05
CA SER A 376 2.74 3.16 12.83
C SER A 376 4.19 2.73 12.61
N GLN A 377 4.58 2.51 11.36
CA GLN A 377 5.98 2.26 10.96
C GLN A 377 6.91 3.38 11.43
N ARG A 378 6.40 4.62 11.54
CA ARG A 378 7.13 5.77 12.10
C ARG A 378 7.63 5.53 13.52
N GLU A 379 6.81 4.91 14.36
CA GLU A 379 7.09 4.69 15.79
C GLU A 379 7.77 3.33 16.02
N ALA A 380 7.55 2.34 15.15
CA ALA A 380 8.09 0.99 15.29
C ALA A 380 9.39 0.73 14.53
N ARG A 381 9.58 1.34 13.35
CA ARG A 381 10.74 1.15 12.46
C ARG A 381 11.14 2.44 11.74
N PRO A 382 11.69 3.45 12.46
CA PRO A 382 12.12 4.72 11.88
C PRO A 382 13.01 4.58 10.63
N SER A 383 13.91 3.58 10.62
CA SER A 383 14.78 3.26 9.47
C SER A 383 13.99 2.95 8.21
N LEU A 384 12.92 2.15 8.31
CA LEU A 384 12.06 1.84 7.17
C LEU A 384 11.12 2.98 6.80
N TYR A 385 10.64 3.74 7.79
CA TYR A 385 9.80 4.92 7.58
C TYR A 385 10.55 6.03 6.81
N SER A 386 11.86 6.18 7.01
CA SER A 386 12.71 7.17 6.30
C SER A 386 12.68 7.03 4.77
N LEU A 387 12.28 5.87 4.24
CA LEU A 387 12.25 5.57 2.81
C LEU A 387 11.02 6.13 2.06
N ILE A 388 10.02 6.74 2.71
CA ILE A 388 8.77 7.17 2.05
C ILE A 388 9.04 8.08 0.83
N GLY A 389 9.93 9.06 0.97
CA GLY A 389 10.32 9.96 -0.12
C GLY A 389 10.93 9.21 -1.29
N LEU A 390 12.00 8.43 -1.04
CA LEU A 390 12.67 7.64 -2.08
C LEU A 390 11.71 6.65 -2.75
N ARG A 391 10.81 6.00 -2.00
CA ARG A 391 9.79 5.08 -2.54
C ARG A 391 8.82 5.76 -3.50
N GLU A 392 8.61 7.08 -3.41
CA GLU A 392 7.80 7.83 -4.37
C GLU A 392 8.54 7.98 -5.70
N HIS A 393 9.82 8.31 -5.63
CA HIS A 393 10.69 8.49 -6.78
C HIS A 393 11.00 7.18 -7.53
N ILE A 394 10.97 6.01 -6.91
CA ILE A 394 11.20 4.72 -7.62
C ILE A 394 9.95 4.13 -8.30
N LYS A 395 8.75 4.70 -8.08
CA LYS A 395 7.43 4.29 -8.62
C LYS A 395 6.94 2.86 -8.31
N LYS A 396 7.81 1.95 -7.90
CA LYS A 396 7.51 0.53 -7.73
C LYS A 396 7.58 0.14 -6.27
N ARG A 397 6.89 -0.94 -5.93
CA ARG A 397 6.98 -1.59 -4.61
C ARG A 397 8.35 -2.29 -4.51
N PRO A 398 9.28 -1.84 -3.64
CA PRO A 398 10.56 -2.53 -3.43
C PRO A 398 10.35 -3.85 -2.67
N PRO A 399 11.40 -4.68 -2.48
CA PRO A 399 11.35 -5.90 -1.66
C PRO A 399 10.67 -5.71 -0.29
N LEU A 400 10.96 -4.57 0.36
CA LEU A 400 10.36 -4.14 1.62
C LEU A 400 8.82 -4.14 1.62
N ALA A 401 8.16 -3.87 0.50
CA ALA A 401 6.70 -3.87 0.42
C ALA A 401 6.07 -5.27 0.55
N THR A 402 6.88 -6.32 0.44
CA THR A 402 6.49 -7.70 0.76
C THR A 402 6.74 -8.00 2.23
N SER A 403 7.92 -7.65 2.76
CA SER A 403 8.34 -8.01 4.12
C SER A 403 7.77 -7.12 5.23
N GLU A 404 7.40 -5.87 4.95
CA GLU A 404 6.79 -4.93 5.93
C GLU A 404 5.39 -5.38 6.39
N LYS A 405 4.80 -6.36 5.69
CA LYS A 405 3.54 -7.03 6.06
C LYS A 405 3.69 -8.15 7.09
N VAL A 406 4.91 -8.62 7.38
CA VAL A 406 5.13 -9.81 8.23
C VAL A 406 5.97 -9.44 9.45
N GLN A 407 5.35 -8.69 10.38
CA GLN A 407 6.05 -7.97 11.45
C GLN A 407 5.44 -8.26 12.83
N GLN A 408 6.30 -8.47 13.84
CA GLN A 408 5.92 -8.71 15.24
C GLN A 408 6.38 -7.56 16.14
N TYR A 409 5.71 -6.41 16.06
CA TYR A 409 6.08 -5.23 16.86
C TYR A 409 5.71 -5.33 18.35
N VAL A 410 4.76 -6.22 18.70
CA VAL A 410 4.41 -6.66 20.05
C VAL A 410 4.15 -8.16 19.94
N ARG A 411 4.55 -8.97 20.92
CA ARG A 411 4.30 -10.42 20.97
C ARG A 411 3.22 -10.75 22.00
N ALA A 412 2.76 -12.00 22.07
CA ALA A 412 1.81 -12.45 23.09
C ALA A 412 2.41 -13.52 24.03
N THR A 413 1.85 -13.63 25.23
CA THR A 413 2.04 -14.79 26.12
C THR A 413 1.30 -16.02 25.58
N GLY A 414 0.14 -15.82 24.96
CA GLY A 414 -0.63 -16.84 24.28
C GLY A 414 -0.23 -17.04 22.82
N ARG A 415 -1.22 -17.31 21.97
CA ARG A 415 -1.02 -17.72 20.57
C ARG A 415 -0.81 -16.53 19.63
N GLU A 416 0.23 -16.57 18.81
CA GLU A 416 0.51 -15.57 17.77
C GLU A 416 0.05 -16.04 16.37
N ALA A 417 -0.53 -15.13 15.59
CA ALA A 417 -0.90 -15.37 14.19
C ALA A 417 -0.67 -14.12 13.31
N ILE A 418 -0.41 -14.30 12.01
CA ILE A 418 -0.26 -13.18 11.07
C ILE A 418 -1.19 -13.39 9.87
N VAL A 419 -1.90 -12.34 9.49
CA VAL A 419 -2.72 -12.29 8.27
C VAL A 419 -2.12 -11.25 7.32
N ALA A 420 -1.84 -11.63 6.06
CA ALA A 420 -1.26 -10.71 5.07
C ALA A 420 -1.94 -10.75 3.70
N GLY A 421 -1.99 -9.60 3.03
CA GLY A 421 -2.61 -9.45 1.71
C GLY A 421 -1.61 -9.65 0.57
N PHE A 422 -2.03 -10.26 -0.53
CA PHE A 422 -1.21 -10.36 -1.76
C PHE A 422 -2.01 -10.13 -3.04
N TYR A 423 -1.31 -9.74 -4.12
CA TYR A 423 -1.93 -9.30 -5.38
C TYR A 423 -1.49 -10.15 -6.59
N HIS A 424 -0.18 -10.39 -6.71
CA HIS A 424 0.38 -11.28 -7.73
C HIS A 424 0.57 -12.67 -7.14
N GLU A 425 0.25 -13.69 -7.91
CA GLU A 425 0.57 -15.09 -7.63
C GLU A 425 2.09 -15.31 -7.56
N GLY A 426 2.51 -16.32 -6.80
CA GLY A 426 3.90 -16.56 -6.41
C GLY A 426 4.38 -15.71 -5.24
N TYR A 427 3.49 -14.98 -4.54
CA TYR A 427 3.80 -14.24 -3.30
C TYR A 427 3.16 -14.87 -2.05
N GLU A 428 2.24 -15.81 -2.22
CA GLU A 428 1.62 -16.60 -1.16
C GLU A 428 2.67 -17.37 -0.35
N GLU A 429 3.48 -18.23 -0.97
CA GLU A 429 4.46 -19.04 -0.25
C GLU A 429 5.62 -18.21 0.35
N PRO A 430 6.20 -17.20 -0.31
CA PRO A 430 7.19 -16.32 0.33
C PRO A 430 6.65 -15.62 1.59
N LEU A 431 5.38 -15.20 1.61
CA LEU A 431 4.76 -14.61 2.80
C LEU A 431 4.56 -15.65 3.91
N LEU A 432 4.08 -16.85 3.57
CA LEU A 432 3.94 -17.94 4.53
C LEU A 432 5.30 -18.43 5.06
N MET A 433 6.34 -18.44 4.23
CA MET A 433 7.73 -18.70 4.61
C MET A 433 8.20 -17.67 5.65
N LEU A 434 8.02 -16.36 5.40
CA LEU A 434 8.34 -15.32 6.38
C LEU A 434 7.57 -15.50 7.69
N MET A 435 6.28 -15.86 7.62
CA MET A 435 5.45 -16.15 8.80
C MET A 435 5.99 -17.35 9.59
N ARG A 436 6.36 -18.47 8.94
CA ARG A 436 7.00 -19.61 9.60
C ARG A 436 8.35 -19.21 10.22
N ARG A 437 9.14 -18.34 9.56
CA ARG A 437 10.41 -17.80 10.10
C ARG A 437 10.24 -16.83 11.28
N ARG A 438 9.07 -16.20 11.44
CA ARG A 438 8.67 -15.45 12.64
C ARG A 438 8.35 -16.37 13.84
N GLY A 439 8.19 -17.68 13.62
CA GLY A 439 7.91 -18.65 14.69
C GLY A 439 6.46 -18.64 15.19
N ILE A 440 5.54 -18.02 14.46
CA ILE A 440 4.11 -17.97 14.82
C ILE A 440 3.44 -19.34 14.67
N GLN A 441 2.36 -19.55 15.42
CA GLN A 441 1.58 -20.78 15.39
C GLN A 441 0.63 -20.86 14.18
N SER A 442 0.23 -19.73 13.58
CA SER A 442 -0.67 -19.74 12.40
C SER A 442 -0.44 -18.57 11.45
N GLY A 443 -0.42 -18.83 10.15
CA GLY A 443 -0.29 -17.82 9.11
C GLY A 443 -1.41 -17.94 8.08
N LEU A 444 -1.93 -16.80 7.61
CA LEU A 444 -2.95 -16.73 6.57
C LEU A 444 -2.58 -15.66 5.54
N VAL A 445 -2.55 -16.03 4.27
CA VAL A 445 -2.40 -15.11 3.14
C VAL A 445 -3.67 -15.09 2.31
N VAL A 446 -4.15 -13.89 2.00
CA VAL A 446 -5.42 -13.68 1.29
C VAL A 446 -5.20 -12.86 0.02
N LYS A 447 -5.75 -13.33 -1.09
CA LYS A 447 -5.82 -12.58 -2.35
C LYS A 447 -7.06 -11.69 -2.36
N GLY A 448 -7.00 -10.56 -1.65
CA GLY A 448 -8.06 -9.56 -1.63
C GLY A 448 -7.98 -8.55 -2.77
N GLU A 449 -9.03 -7.73 -2.89
CA GLU A 449 -9.07 -6.63 -3.85
C GLU A 449 -7.90 -5.64 -3.63
N GLU A 450 -7.26 -5.22 -4.72
CA GLU A 450 -6.08 -4.34 -4.72
C GLU A 450 -4.85 -4.87 -3.95
N GLY A 451 -4.88 -6.14 -3.54
CA GLY A 451 -3.86 -6.80 -2.73
C GLY A 451 -4.08 -6.70 -1.22
N ALA A 452 -5.23 -6.20 -0.76
CA ALA A 452 -5.60 -6.20 0.65
C ALA A 452 -5.79 -7.64 1.18
N LEU A 453 -5.84 -7.78 2.50
CA LEU A 453 -6.03 -9.08 3.17
C LEU A 453 -7.49 -9.51 3.32
N SER A 454 -8.44 -8.74 2.78
CA SER A 454 -9.86 -8.94 3.03
C SER A 454 -10.59 -9.68 1.91
N MET A 455 -11.25 -10.78 2.25
CA MET A 455 -12.23 -11.48 1.41
C MET A 455 -13.44 -10.60 1.07
N THR A 456 -14.14 -10.95 -0.01
CA THR A 456 -15.30 -10.25 -0.57
C THR A 456 -16.52 -11.15 -0.63
N THR A 457 -17.72 -10.56 -0.68
CA THR A 457 -18.99 -11.26 -0.96
C THR A 457 -19.29 -11.40 -2.46
N ARG A 458 -18.38 -10.97 -3.35
CA ARG A 458 -18.63 -10.90 -4.78
C ARG A 458 -18.64 -12.30 -5.41
N LEU A 459 -19.55 -12.55 -6.35
CA LEU A 459 -19.50 -13.74 -7.22
C LEU A 459 -18.16 -13.85 -7.94
N ARG A 460 -17.59 -15.06 -7.97
CA ARG A 460 -16.41 -15.40 -8.77
C ARG A 460 -16.61 -14.94 -10.21
N SER A 461 -15.63 -14.20 -10.74
CA SER A 461 -15.65 -13.79 -12.13
C SER A 461 -15.34 -14.98 -13.04
N ALA A 462 -16.33 -15.40 -13.84
CA ALA A 462 -16.21 -16.52 -14.78
C ALA A 462 -15.18 -16.30 -15.91
N SER A 463 -14.69 -15.07 -16.10
CA SER A 463 -13.71 -14.72 -17.14
C SER A 463 -12.25 -14.80 -16.69
N VAL A 464 -11.96 -15.09 -15.41
CA VAL A 464 -10.58 -15.27 -14.92
C VAL A 464 -10.13 -16.70 -15.20
N SER A 465 -9.51 -16.89 -16.37
CA SER A 465 -8.97 -18.19 -16.82
C SER A 465 -7.49 -18.42 -16.44
N LYS A 466 -6.81 -17.42 -15.88
CA LYS A 466 -5.40 -17.51 -15.48
C LYS A 466 -5.16 -16.91 -14.10
N GLY A 467 -4.52 -17.73 -13.28
CA GLY A 467 -3.99 -17.39 -11.97
C GLY A 467 -5.02 -17.35 -10.83
N LEU A 468 -4.51 -17.20 -9.61
CA LEU A 468 -5.32 -17.32 -8.39
C LEU A 468 -6.48 -16.29 -8.35
N PRO A 469 -7.71 -16.68 -7.98
CA PRO A 469 -8.85 -15.76 -7.92
C PRO A 469 -8.82 -14.83 -6.69
N VAL A 470 -9.65 -13.79 -6.71
CA VAL A 470 -9.97 -13.03 -5.48
C VAL A 470 -10.69 -13.97 -4.49
N ASN A 471 -10.46 -13.79 -3.20
CA ASN A 471 -10.84 -14.71 -2.12
C ASN A 471 -10.05 -16.03 -2.05
N TYR A 472 -9.03 -16.24 -2.90
CA TYR A 472 -8.07 -17.31 -2.66
C TYR A 472 -7.34 -17.06 -1.34
N CYS A 473 -7.32 -18.10 -0.50
CA CYS A 473 -6.69 -18.12 0.81
C CYS A 473 -5.72 -19.30 0.87
N SER A 474 -4.53 -19.08 1.43
CA SER A 474 -3.58 -20.14 1.76
C SER A 474 -2.99 -19.87 3.14
N GLY A 475 -2.61 -20.90 3.86
CA GLY A 475 -2.19 -20.73 5.24
C GLY A 475 -1.63 -21.98 5.89
N PHE A 476 -1.24 -21.82 7.15
CA PHE A 476 -0.88 -22.92 8.03
C PHE A 476 -1.40 -22.67 9.45
N ARG A 477 -1.59 -23.74 10.20
CA ARG A 477 -1.91 -23.70 11.63
C ARG A 477 -1.24 -24.86 12.37
N SER A 478 -0.78 -24.59 13.59
CA SER A 478 -0.22 -25.62 14.47
C SER A 478 -1.27 -26.68 14.78
N LEU A 479 -0.90 -27.95 14.65
CA LEU A 479 -1.66 -29.05 15.20
C LEU A 479 -1.44 -29.11 16.72
N SER A 480 -2.42 -29.65 17.45
CA SER A 480 -2.32 -29.92 18.89
C SER A 480 -1.42 -31.11 19.22
N THR A 481 -1.12 -31.96 18.23
CA THR A 481 -0.24 -33.12 18.37
C THR A 481 1.13 -32.80 17.78
N ALA A 482 2.18 -32.83 18.61
CA ALA A 482 3.55 -32.66 18.14
C ALA A 482 3.98 -33.87 17.28
N SER A 483 4.43 -33.60 16.04
CA SER A 483 5.03 -34.59 15.15
C SER A 483 6.55 -34.51 15.27
N ALA A 484 7.20 -35.65 15.54
CA ALA A 484 8.65 -35.74 15.73
C ALA A 484 9.50 -35.56 14.45
N LEU A 485 8.90 -35.04 13.37
CA LEU A 485 9.49 -34.96 12.03
C LEU A 485 9.69 -33.53 11.51
N GLU A 486 9.24 -32.49 12.20
CA GLU A 486 9.42 -31.10 11.78
C GLU A 486 10.65 -30.43 12.42
N VAL A 487 11.33 -29.59 11.63
CA VAL A 487 12.68 -29.04 11.92
C VAL A 487 12.71 -28.11 13.15
N ASP A 488 11.56 -27.60 13.58
CA ASP A 488 11.37 -26.80 14.79
C ASP A 488 10.47 -27.47 15.85
N GLY A 489 10.10 -28.75 15.66
CA GLY A 489 9.27 -29.53 16.58
C GLY A 489 7.78 -29.18 16.62
N VAL A 490 7.31 -28.24 15.79
CA VAL A 490 5.90 -27.82 15.74
C VAL A 490 5.25 -28.37 14.48
N SER A 491 4.32 -29.32 14.63
CA SER A 491 3.62 -29.86 13.45
C SER A 491 2.59 -28.87 12.91
N ARG A 492 2.61 -28.61 11.60
CA ARG A 492 1.72 -27.62 10.97
C ARG A 492 0.88 -28.24 9.86
N GLU A 493 -0.44 -28.13 9.98
CA GLU A 493 -1.35 -28.34 8.85
C GLU A 493 -1.27 -27.12 7.93
N SER A 494 -0.99 -27.35 6.65
CA SER A 494 -1.06 -26.32 5.61
C SER A 494 -2.33 -26.51 4.77
N PHE A 495 -2.99 -25.41 4.39
CA PHE A 495 -4.24 -25.42 3.64
C PHE A 495 -4.24 -24.39 2.52
N SER A 496 -5.06 -24.61 1.50
CA SER A 496 -5.37 -23.65 0.43
C SER A 496 -6.78 -23.85 -0.09
N LEU A 497 -7.55 -22.77 -0.23
CA LEU A 497 -8.94 -22.79 -0.68
C LEU A 497 -9.36 -21.47 -1.35
N GLU A 498 -10.46 -21.50 -2.10
CA GLU A 498 -11.16 -20.29 -2.56
C GLU A 498 -12.40 -20.08 -1.68
N VAL A 499 -12.48 -18.95 -0.97
CA VAL A 499 -13.65 -18.66 -0.12
C VAL A 499 -14.79 -18.08 -0.98
N ASN A 500 -15.79 -18.90 -1.26
CA ASN A 500 -17.05 -18.45 -1.86
C ASN A 500 -18.04 -18.07 -0.75
N ALA A 501 -18.28 -16.77 -0.55
CA ALA A 501 -19.12 -16.27 0.54
C ALA A 501 -20.56 -16.82 0.52
N LYS A 502 -21.07 -17.19 -0.67
CA LYS A 502 -22.41 -17.78 -0.82
C LYS A 502 -22.57 -19.10 -0.06
N ASP A 503 -21.51 -19.90 0.02
CA ASP A 503 -21.54 -21.21 0.68
C ASP A 503 -21.63 -21.07 2.22
N TYR A 504 -21.45 -19.84 2.73
CA TYR A 504 -21.59 -19.46 4.14
C TYR A 504 -22.80 -18.55 4.40
N GLY A 505 -23.77 -18.52 3.47
CA GLY A 505 -25.04 -17.81 3.62
C GLY A 505 -24.98 -16.31 3.36
N PHE A 506 -23.94 -15.78 2.70
CA PHE A 506 -23.90 -14.38 2.27
C PHE A 506 -24.46 -14.21 0.86
N GLU A 507 -25.43 -13.31 0.70
CA GLU A 507 -25.92 -12.94 -0.62
C GLU A 507 -24.85 -12.18 -1.43
N PRO A 508 -24.59 -12.57 -2.69
CA PRO A 508 -23.49 -11.97 -3.42
C PRO A 508 -23.68 -10.49 -3.70
N SER A 509 -22.65 -9.71 -3.39
CA SER A 509 -22.67 -8.25 -3.51
C SER A 509 -21.34 -7.71 -4.00
N ASP A 510 -21.38 -6.61 -4.76
CA ASP A 510 -20.17 -5.86 -5.10
C ASP A 510 -19.66 -5.11 -3.86
N THR A 511 -18.34 -5.07 -3.72
CA THR A 511 -17.69 -4.26 -2.69
C THR A 511 -18.04 -2.77 -2.82
N PRO A 512 -18.50 -2.10 -1.75
CA PRO A 512 -18.73 -0.67 -1.77
C PRO A 512 -17.47 0.11 -2.15
N ARG A 513 -17.61 1.09 -3.04
CA ARG A 513 -16.50 1.96 -3.43
C ARG A 513 -16.32 3.10 -2.43
N THR A 514 -15.05 3.44 -2.20
CA THR A 514 -14.60 4.56 -1.36
C THR A 514 -13.82 5.59 -2.17
N ASP A 515 -13.19 5.20 -3.28
CA ASP A 515 -12.51 6.09 -4.24
C ASP A 515 -11.62 7.16 -3.57
N ARG A 516 -10.73 6.68 -2.68
CA ARG A 516 -9.80 7.46 -1.82
C ARG A 516 -10.45 8.34 -0.73
N SER A 517 -11.77 8.29 -0.55
CA SER A 517 -12.49 8.95 0.55
C SER A 517 -12.38 8.14 1.85
N ILE A 518 -11.60 8.69 2.79
CA ILE A 518 -11.47 8.23 4.17
C ILE A 518 -12.82 8.35 4.89
N SER A 519 -13.52 9.48 4.72
CA SER A 519 -14.80 9.69 5.40
C SER A 519 -15.88 8.70 4.94
N ARG A 520 -15.92 8.35 3.64
CA ARG A 520 -16.83 7.32 3.12
C ARG A 520 -16.49 5.93 3.65
N ASN A 521 -15.21 5.61 3.79
CA ASN A 521 -14.76 4.34 4.36
C ASN A 521 -15.18 4.22 5.84
N ILE A 522 -15.00 5.29 6.62
CA ILE A 522 -15.44 5.38 8.01
C ILE A 522 -16.97 5.32 8.13
N GLU A 523 -17.70 6.04 7.29
CA GLU A 523 -19.17 6.02 7.27
C GLU A 523 -19.70 4.58 7.10
N LEU A 524 -19.20 3.86 6.08
CA LEU A 524 -19.58 2.47 5.80
C LEU A 524 -19.26 1.52 6.97
N GLY A 525 -18.08 1.67 7.59
CA GLY A 525 -17.67 0.84 8.72
C GLY A 525 -18.44 1.15 10.01
N LEU A 526 -18.70 2.42 10.30
CA LEU A 526 -19.49 2.82 11.47
C LEU A 526 -20.97 2.48 11.32
N ALA A 527 -21.55 2.57 10.11
CA ALA A 527 -22.90 2.07 9.83
C ALA A 527 -22.99 0.56 10.10
N ALA A 528 -22.06 -0.22 9.54
CA ALA A 528 -21.97 -1.64 9.79
C ALA A 528 -21.81 -1.98 11.29
N LEU A 529 -20.92 -1.28 12.03
CA LEU A 529 -20.76 -1.49 13.47
C LEU A 529 -21.96 -1.04 14.33
N ARG A 530 -22.96 -0.34 13.75
CA ARG A 530 -24.27 -0.07 14.38
C ARG A 530 -25.32 -1.15 14.08
N GLY A 531 -24.96 -2.22 13.36
CA GLY A 531 -25.87 -3.29 12.93
C GLY A 531 -26.60 -3.01 11.61
N GLU A 532 -26.25 -1.94 10.87
CA GLU A 532 -26.86 -1.67 9.57
C GLU A 532 -26.42 -2.72 8.55
N LYS A 533 -27.34 -3.61 8.17
CA LYS A 533 -27.09 -4.75 7.27
C LYS A 533 -26.77 -4.28 5.84
N GLY A 534 -25.95 -5.06 5.14
CA GLY A 534 -25.55 -4.82 3.75
C GLY A 534 -24.07 -5.09 3.51
N PRO A 535 -23.53 -4.76 2.33
CA PRO A 535 -22.22 -5.27 1.87
C PRO A 535 -21.02 -4.90 2.77
N ALA A 536 -21.08 -3.79 3.51
CA ALA A 536 -20.04 -3.43 4.48
C ALA A 536 -20.10 -4.31 5.74
N TYR A 537 -21.30 -4.53 6.28
CA TYR A 537 -21.57 -5.43 7.40
C TYR A 537 -21.19 -6.87 7.03
N ASP A 538 -21.69 -7.37 5.90
CA ASP A 538 -21.44 -8.74 5.45
C ASP A 538 -19.95 -9.01 5.27
N ARG A 539 -19.22 -8.03 4.69
CA ARG A 539 -17.76 -8.14 4.56
C ARG A 539 -17.04 -8.12 5.90
N ILE A 540 -17.50 -7.36 6.90
CA ILE A 540 -16.90 -7.38 8.25
C ILE A 540 -17.15 -8.75 8.91
N VAL A 541 -18.39 -9.25 8.91
CA VAL A 541 -18.73 -10.56 9.51
C VAL A 541 -17.96 -11.70 8.83
N LEU A 542 -17.96 -11.75 7.49
CA LEU A 542 -17.22 -12.74 6.71
C LEU A 542 -15.73 -12.75 7.09
N ASN A 543 -15.09 -11.58 7.18
CA ASN A 543 -13.65 -11.53 7.48
C ASN A 543 -13.33 -11.77 8.96
N ALA A 544 -14.21 -11.41 9.90
CA ALA A 544 -14.00 -11.75 11.31
C ALA A 544 -14.09 -13.28 11.51
N GLY A 545 -15.21 -13.89 11.14
CA GLY A 545 -15.44 -15.32 11.35
C GLY A 545 -14.57 -16.24 10.49
N MET A 546 -14.34 -15.91 9.21
CA MET A 546 -13.51 -16.76 8.34
C MET A 546 -12.02 -16.68 8.68
N VAL A 547 -11.50 -15.52 9.09
CA VAL A 547 -10.10 -15.44 9.58
C VAL A 547 -9.93 -16.24 10.85
N ASP A 548 -10.86 -16.13 11.80
CA ASP A 548 -10.86 -16.94 13.02
C ASP A 548 -10.88 -18.44 12.71
N HIS A 549 -11.76 -18.89 11.82
CA HIS A 549 -11.89 -20.29 11.44
C HIS A 549 -10.66 -20.84 10.69
N LEU A 550 -10.12 -20.09 9.72
CA LEU A 550 -8.96 -20.51 8.92
C LEU A 550 -7.67 -20.54 9.73
N LEU A 551 -7.46 -19.56 10.62
CA LEU A 551 -6.40 -19.67 11.61
C LEU A 551 -6.68 -20.85 12.55
N GLY A 552 -7.95 -21.13 12.86
CA GLY A 552 -8.36 -22.15 13.84
C GLY A 552 -8.32 -21.60 15.26
N CYS A 553 -8.75 -20.35 15.45
CA CYS A 553 -8.93 -19.73 16.76
C CYS A 553 -9.91 -20.53 17.63
N GLU A 554 -9.74 -20.44 18.95
CA GLU A 554 -10.58 -21.13 19.92
C GLU A 554 -12.06 -20.71 19.77
N GLY A 555 -12.97 -21.68 19.72
CA GLY A 555 -14.40 -21.44 19.53
C GLY A 555 -14.75 -20.94 18.12
N ALA A 556 -13.92 -21.26 17.12
CA ALA A 556 -14.14 -20.99 15.70
C ALA A 556 -13.96 -22.24 14.81
N GLU A 557 -13.95 -23.43 15.42
CA GLU A 557 -13.80 -24.72 14.75
C GLU A 557 -14.95 -24.99 13.78
N ASP A 558 -16.18 -24.61 14.17
CA ASP A 558 -17.32 -24.47 13.26
C ASP A 558 -17.40 -23.04 12.72
N ILE A 559 -17.31 -22.90 11.40
CA ILE A 559 -17.43 -21.62 10.69
C ILE A 559 -18.77 -20.92 10.98
N SER A 560 -19.85 -21.68 11.21
CA SER A 560 -21.18 -21.14 11.54
C SER A 560 -21.15 -20.38 12.86
N VAL A 561 -20.49 -20.95 13.87
CA VAL A 561 -20.27 -20.34 15.19
C VAL A 561 -19.32 -19.14 15.09
N ALA A 562 -18.25 -19.26 14.29
CA ALA A 562 -17.29 -18.18 14.05
C ALA A 562 -17.93 -16.95 13.36
N LEU A 563 -18.87 -17.17 12.44
CA LEU A 563 -19.64 -16.10 11.82
C LEU A 563 -20.69 -15.53 12.78
N GLU A 564 -21.36 -16.37 13.57
CA GLU A 564 -22.41 -15.90 14.49
C GLU A 564 -21.86 -15.06 15.64
N ARG A 565 -20.71 -15.43 16.23
CA ARG A 565 -20.05 -14.59 17.26
C ARG A 565 -19.63 -13.22 16.71
N ALA A 566 -19.31 -13.13 15.42
CA ALA A 566 -19.04 -11.86 14.74
C ALA A 566 -20.31 -11.04 14.48
N ARG A 567 -21.45 -11.67 14.18
CA ARG A 567 -22.77 -10.99 14.11
C ARG A 567 -23.16 -10.42 15.47
N GLU A 568 -23.16 -11.25 16.51
CA GLU A 568 -23.49 -10.87 17.90
C GLU A 568 -22.58 -9.73 18.41
N ALA A 569 -21.28 -9.78 18.13
CA ALA A 569 -20.35 -8.71 18.50
C ALA A 569 -20.67 -7.34 17.85
N ILE A 570 -21.26 -7.34 16.65
CA ILE A 570 -21.72 -6.13 15.97
C ILE A 570 -23.10 -5.71 16.47
N ASP A 571 -24.08 -6.61 16.43
CA ASP A 571 -25.50 -6.31 16.67
C ASP A 571 -25.79 -5.94 18.13
N SER A 572 -25.01 -6.45 19.07
CA SER A 572 -25.04 -6.01 20.48
C SER A 572 -24.37 -4.64 20.73
N GLY A 573 -23.79 -4.02 19.69
CA GLY A 573 -23.06 -2.75 19.77
C GLY A 573 -21.68 -2.82 20.45
N LYS A 574 -21.24 -4.01 20.90
CA LYS A 574 -19.96 -4.21 21.59
C LYS A 574 -18.77 -3.76 20.71
N ALA A 575 -18.78 -4.11 19.42
CA ALA A 575 -17.69 -3.76 18.49
C ALA A 575 -17.56 -2.24 18.28
N LEU A 576 -18.69 -1.51 18.22
CA LEU A 576 -18.66 -0.05 18.19
C LEU A 576 -18.13 0.53 19.50
N LYS A 577 -18.52 -0.03 20.64
CA LYS A 577 -18.00 0.38 21.97
C LYS A 577 -16.48 0.23 22.03
N LYS A 578 -15.94 -0.93 21.60
CA LYS A 578 -14.48 -1.21 21.53
C LYS A 578 -13.73 -0.17 20.69
N LEU A 579 -14.21 0.14 19.48
CA LEU A 579 -13.60 1.18 18.63
C LEU A 579 -13.62 2.57 19.27
N LEU A 580 -14.74 2.97 19.90
CA LEU A 580 -14.85 4.26 20.58
C LEU A 580 -14.02 4.33 21.86
N ASN A 581 -13.81 3.21 22.54
CA ASN A 581 -12.93 3.10 23.70
C ASN A 581 -11.46 3.19 23.29
N TYR A 582 -11.04 2.45 22.26
CA TYR A 582 -9.69 2.56 21.67
C TYR A 582 -9.33 4.03 21.38
N ILE A 583 -10.22 4.77 20.70
CA ILE A 583 -10.01 6.20 20.41
C ILE A 583 -9.73 6.99 21.71
N LYS A 584 -10.49 6.77 22.78
CA LYS A 584 -10.31 7.48 24.07
C LYS A 584 -9.05 7.05 24.82
N ILE A 585 -8.73 5.75 24.83
CA ILE A 585 -7.65 5.16 25.63
C ILE A 585 -6.29 5.43 24.98
N SER A 586 -6.22 5.52 23.64
CA SER A 586 -5.01 5.89 22.91
C SER A 586 -4.40 7.26 23.30
N HIS A 587 -5.19 8.16 23.90
CA HIS A 587 -4.71 9.45 24.44
C HIS A 587 -4.29 9.41 25.92
N LYS A 588 -4.45 8.27 26.59
CA LYS A 588 -4.19 8.09 28.03
C LYS A 588 -2.99 7.21 28.34
N VAL A 589 -2.64 6.30 27.42
CA VAL A 589 -1.47 5.41 27.51
C VAL A 589 -0.18 6.15 27.16
#